data_AF-A0A660U378-F1
#
_entry.id   AF-A0A660U378-F1
#
_cell.length_a   1.000
_cell.length_b   1.000
_cell.length_c   1.000
_cell.angle_alpha   90.00
_cell.angle_beta   90.00
_cell.angle_gamma   90.00
#
_symmetry.space_group_name_H-M   'P 1'
#
loop_
_entity.id
_entity.type
_entity.pdbx_description
1 polymer ?
#
loop_
_entity_poly.entity_id
_entity_poly.type
_entity_poly.pdbx_seq_one_letter_code
_entity_poly.pdbx_strand_id
1 'polypeptide(L)' 'MAEIEFSILSRQCLSRRIGEIEGLREEVERWAEARNEACATVKWRFTTQKARKKLHRLYHQ' A
#
# COMPACT_ATOMS: atom_id res chain seq x y z
N MET A 1 -1.54 -6.32 5.26
CA MET A 1 -1.69 -4.86 5.41
C MET A 1 -0.45 -4.16 4.88
N ALA A 2 0.75 -4.53 5.35
CA ALA A 2 2.03 -4.02 4.82
C ALA A 2 2.16 -4.08 3.28
N GLU A 3 1.80 -5.20 2.65
CA GLU A 3 1.88 -5.35 1.18
C GLU A 3 1.04 -4.31 0.39
N ILE A 4 -0.09 -3.88 0.96
CA ILE A 4 -0.96 -2.88 0.31
C ILE A 4 -0.31 -1.51 0.40
N GLU A 5 0.25 -1.17 1.56
CA GLU A 5 1.00 0.07 1.73
C GLU A 5 2.23 0.10 0.82
N PHE A 6 2.95 -1.02 0.65
CA PHE A 6 4.03 -1.13 -0.35
C PHE A 6 3.54 -0.92 -1.78
N SER A 7 2.39 -1.47 -2.14
CA SER A 7 1.80 -1.28 -3.47
C SER A 7 1.40 0.18 -3.73
N ILE A 8 1.01 0.92 -2.69
CA ILE A 8 0.67 2.34 -2.78
C ILE A 8 1.95 3.19 -2.81
N LEU A 9 2.93 2.91 -1.94
CA LEU A 9 4.25 3.53 -1.97
C LEU A 9 4.89 3.42 -3.35
N SER A 10 4.83 2.22 -3.96
CA SER A 10 5.37 1.98 -5.29
C SER A 10 4.74 2.87 -6.36
N ARG A 11 3.42 3.08 -6.31
CA ARG A 11 2.70 3.90 -7.29
C ARG A 11 2.85 5.41 -7.04
N GLN A 12 2.91 5.82 -5.78
CA GLN A 12 2.85 7.24 -5.39
C GLN A 12 4.22 7.87 -5.23
N CYS A 13 5.19 7.15 -4.67
CA CYS A 13 6.52 7.66 -4.35
C CYS A 13 7.59 7.09 -5.29
N LEU A 14 7.54 5.79 -5.58
CA LEU A 14 8.59 5.08 -6.32
C LEU A 14 8.29 4.90 -7.82
N SER A 15 7.37 5.69 -8.39
CA SER A 15 7.06 5.68 -9.83
C SER A 15 8.17 6.27 -10.70
N ARG A 16 9.24 6.78 -10.07
CA ARG A 16 10.42 7.37 -10.69
C ARG A 16 11.70 6.71 -10.16
N ARG A 17 12.77 6.75 -10.95
CA ARG A 17 14.09 6.29 -10.50
C ARG A 17 14.65 7.27 -9.45
N ILE A 18 15.12 6.72 -8.33
CA ILE A 18 15.90 7.45 -7.33
C ILE A 18 17.27 6.76 -7.28
N GLY A 19 18.31 7.50 -7.68
CA GLY A 19 19.64 6.93 -7.93
C GLY A 19 20.48 6.69 -6.68
N GLU A 20 20.14 7.34 -5.57
CA GLU A 20 20.89 7.31 -4.32
C GLU A 20 20.02 6.77 -3.19
N ILE A 21 20.60 5.92 -2.34
CA ILE A 21 19.86 5.25 -1.28
C ILE A 21 19.41 6.21 -0.17
N GLU A 22 20.19 7.25 0.11
CA GLU A 22 19.82 8.27 1.10
C GLU A 22 18.64 9.10 0.61
N GLY A 23 18.68 9.56 -0.65
CA GLY A 23 17.52 10.23 -1.27
C GLY A 23 16.28 9.34 -1.35
N LEU A 24 16.45 8.02 -1.51
CA LEU A 24 15.33 7.07 -1.46
C LEU A 24 14.72 7.00 -0.05
N ARG A 25 15.54 6.97 1.00
CA ARG A 25 15.08 6.94 2.40
C ARG A 25 14.28 8.18 2.74
N GLU A 26 14.82 9.37 2.44
CA GLU A 26 14.15 10.64 2.72
C GLU A 26 12.79 10.76 2.02
N GLU A 27 12.69 10.31 0.78
CA GLU A 27 11.43 10.35 0.02
C GLU A 27 10.38 9.39 0.58
N VAL A 28 10.81 8.18 0.99
CA VAL A 28 9.91 7.20 1.63
C VAL A 28 9.43 7.71 2.98
N GLU A 29 10.31 8.32 3.77
CA GLU A 29 10.00 8.85 5.10
C GLU A 29 9.02 10.02 5.00
N ARG A 30 9.30 11.01 4.14
CA ARG A 30 8.39 12.13 3.85
C ARG A 30 7.03 11.66 3.33
N TRP A 31 7.01 10.64 2.46
CA TRP A 31 5.76 10.06 1.98
C TRP A 31 4.98 9.38 3.11
N ALA A 32 5.66 8.65 4.00
CA ALA A 32 5.03 7.96 5.12
C ALA A 32 4.46 8.95 6.14
N GLU A 33 5.19 10.01 6.47
CA GLU A 33 4.72 11.10 7.34
C GLU A 33 3.45 11.75 6.79
N ALA A 34 3.48 12.21 5.53
CA ALA A 34 2.32 12.84 4.90
C ALA A 34 1.08 11.92 4.89
N ARG A 35 1.31 10.61 4.70
CA ARG A 35 0.23 9.61 4.70
C ARG A 35 -0.33 9.35 6.08
N ASN A 36 0.53 9.35 7.11
CA ASN A 36 0.16 9.21 8.51
C ASN A 36 -0.61 10.45 9.00
N GLU A 37 -0.16 11.66 8.66
CA GLU A 37 -0.85 12.91 8.98
C GLU A 37 -2.23 12.98 8.32
N ALA A 38 -2.34 12.52 7.07
CA ALA A 38 -3.61 12.41 6.38
C ALA A 38 -4.53 11.31 6.94
N CYS A 39 -4.06 10.51 7.91
CA CYS A 39 -4.73 9.30 8.38
C CYS A 39 -5.25 8.46 7.21
N ALA A 40 -4.44 8.34 6.15
CA ALA A 40 -4.91 7.80 4.88
C ALA A 40 -5.33 6.34 5.04
N THR A 41 -6.61 6.05 4.84
CA THR A 41 -7.15 4.70 4.95
C THR A 41 -7.42 4.09 3.58
N VAL A 42 -7.27 2.76 3.49
CA VAL A 42 -7.67 2.02 2.31
C VAL A 42 -9.19 1.87 2.29
N LYS A 43 -9.85 2.50 1.32
CA LYS A 43 -11.30 2.33 1.12
C LYS A 43 -11.60 1.00 0.46
N TRP A 44 -11.90 0.01 1.29
CA TRP A 44 -12.28 -1.33 0.84
C TRP A 44 -13.60 -1.31 0.08
N ARG A 45 -13.61 -1.84 -1.15
CA ARG A 45 -14.83 -1.94 -1.98
C ARG A 45 -15.69 -3.17 -1.65
N PHE A 46 -15.19 -4.08 -0.81
CA PHE A 46 -15.90 -5.28 -0.40
C PHE A 46 -15.51 -5.64 1.03
N THR A 47 -16.44 -6.24 1.77
CA THR A 47 -16.16 -6.77 3.10
C THR A 47 -15.37 -8.08 2.99
N THR A 48 -14.64 -8.45 4.05
CA THR A 48 -13.94 -9.75 4.13
C THR A 48 -14.88 -10.91 3.84
N GLN A 49 -16.14 -10.82 4.29
CA GLN A 49 -17.16 -11.84 4.05
C GLN A 49 -17.54 -11.94 2.57
N LYS A 50 -17.74 -10.80 1.89
CA LYS A 50 -17.97 -10.75 0.43
C LYS A 50 -16.75 -11.26 -0.34
N ALA A 51 -15.54 -10.94 0.12
CA ALA A 51 -14.29 -11.45 -0.47
C ALA A 51 -14.22 -12.97 -0.40
N ARG A 52 -14.44 -13.56 0.78
CA ARG A 52 -14.42 -15.01 1.00
C ARG A 52 -15.43 -15.74 0.14
N LYS A 53 -16.65 -15.19 0.00
CA LYS A 53 -17.67 -15.78 -0.89
C LYS A 53 -17.24 -15.73 -2.37
N LYS A 54 -16.73 -14.60 -2.83
CA LYS A 54 -16.31 -14.41 -4.23
C LYS A 54 -15.07 -15.24 -4.59
N LEU A 55 -14.11 -15.32 -3.68
CA LEU A 55 -12.81 -15.98 -3.87
C LEU A 55 -12.76 -17.39 -3.26
N HIS A 56 -13.90 -17.99 -2.92
CA HIS A 56 -13.96 -19.29 -2.22
C HIS A 56 -13.11 -20.38 -2.90
N ARG A 57 -13.02 -20.36 -4.24
CA ARG A 57 -12.20 -21.30 -5.03
C ARG A 57 -10.70 -21.20 -4.77
N LEU A 58 -10.19 -20.04 -4.34
CA LEU A 58 -8.78 -19.81 -4.03
C LEU A 58 -8.43 -20.22 -2.59
N TYR A 59 -9.44 -20.37 -1.75
CA TYR A 59 -9.30 -20.89 -0.40
C TYR A 59 -9.65 -22.38 -0.44
N HIS A 60 -8.72 -23.21 -0.92
CA HIS A 60 -8.82 -24.65 -0.71
C HIS A 60 -8.80 -24.93 0.80
N GLN A 61 -9.74 -25.75 1.28
CA GLN A 61 -9.76 -26.27 2.66
C GLN A 61 -8.65 -27.29 2.85
#